data_AF-A0ABD2NGB6-F1
#
_entry.id   AF-A0ABD2NGB6-F1
#
_cell.length_a   1.000
_cell.length_b   1.000
_cell.length_c   1.000
_cell.angle_alpha   90.00
_cell.angle_beta   90.00
_cell.angle_gamma   90.00
#
_symmetry.space_group_name_H-M   'P 1'
#
loop_
_entity.id
_entity.type
_entity.pdbx_description
1 polymer ?
#
loop_
_entity_poly.entity_id
_entity_poly.type
_entity_poly.pdbx_seq_one_letter_code
_entity_poly.pdbx_strand_id
1 'polypeptide(L)'
;MILNKLPFSGQNSDLQVLKQKTKIEEVRSCEKLLFMNKENFHYCVLEKDKNIQADLMPGSDFVMNIYLYKPFSYSFLTKNYPEKFRFSQEIQMLGKNTLTELRDIINCISDTGLQAEVDSPTSDISHLQKAKEKYPSASFFIDGVFYNDMRSPRAIDYSEEIIKWAENRKVGTFTSADMQTIRLNSLSPRFGYPYVYLHQGDCEHIMVFADAHILTANDCLSSQLYPRMYAMNRGVSVMCYMCNIHAAQWLIKHYARLPQETTFLCTKCTQSYCYKGGEKIGEFKLYPLFNKFVDTCVTAEESRTSCSAVSASVS
;
A
#
# COMPACT_ATOMS: atom_id res chain seq x y z
N MET A 1 -4.99 15.78 43.56
CA MET A 1 -5.54 17.10 43.93
C MET A 1 -4.79 18.14 43.11
N ILE A 2 -5.33 18.97 42.25
CA ILE A 2 -6.70 19.33 41.90
C ILE A 2 -6.64 19.73 40.42
N LEU A 3 -7.28 18.95 39.56
CA LEU A 3 -7.86 19.44 38.31
C LEU A 3 -8.97 20.41 38.72
N ASN A 4 -8.67 21.69 38.87
CA ASN A 4 -9.65 22.77 38.83
C ASN A 4 -8.90 24.06 38.57
N LYS A 5 -9.12 24.60 37.37
CA LYS A 5 -9.14 26.01 36.97
C LYS A 5 -8.75 26.13 35.49
N LEU A 6 -9.60 25.60 34.62
CA LEU A 6 -9.81 26.27 33.34
C LEU A 6 -10.89 27.33 33.60
N PRO A 7 -10.60 28.63 33.42
CA PRO A 7 -11.59 29.68 33.66
C PRO A 7 -12.54 29.72 32.46
N PHE A 8 -13.70 29.07 32.59
CA PHE A 8 -14.83 29.35 31.71
C PHE A 8 -15.53 30.61 32.24
N SER A 9 -14.99 31.78 31.89
CA SER A 9 -15.70 33.06 32.01
C SER A 9 -16.40 33.34 30.68
N GLY A 10 -17.71 33.54 30.74
CA GLY A 10 -18.57 33.75 29.60
C GLY A 10 -18.17 34.94 28.74
N GLN A 11 -17.82 34.63 27.49
CA GLN A 11 -18.17 35.37 26.28
C GLN A 11 -17.82 34.45 25.11
N ASN A 12 -18.85 33.84 24.51
CA ASN A 12 -18.76 32.89 23.39
C ASN A 12 -18.23 33.56 22.10
N SER A 13 -16.94 33.86 22.06
CA SER A 13 -16.22 34.18 20.82
C SER A 13 -15.73 32.91 20.10
N ASP A 14 -15.54 31.81 20.85
CA ASP A 14 -15.01 30.54 20.31
C ASP A 14 -16.00 29.72 19.50
N LEU A 15 -17.31 30.00 19.57
CA LEU A 15 -18.30 29.35 18.69
C LEU A 15 -18.13 29.80 17.23
N GLN A 16 -17.61 31.01 16.98
CA GLN A 16 -17.25 31.43 15.62
C GLN A 16 -15.95 30.76 15.17
N VAL A 17 -14.97 30.56 16.05
CA VAL A 17 -13.73 29.84 15.74
C VAL A 17 -14.02 28.38 15.43
N LEU A 18 -14.87 27.70 16.20
CA LEU A 18 -15.31 26.34 15.93
C LEU A 18 -16.12 26.26 14.63
N LYS A 19 -17.08 27.16 14.39
CA LYS A 19 -17.83 27.21 13.12
C LYS A 19 -16.96 27.55 11.92
N GLN A 20 -15.94 28.40 12.09
CA GLN A 20 -14.95 28.69 11.05
C GLN A 20 -14.01 27.52 10.85
N LYS A 21 -13.63 26.79 11.90
CA LYS A 21 -12.83 25.57 11.80
C LYS A 21 -13.61 24.47 11.09
N THR A 22 -14.89 24.25 11.42
CA THR A 22 -15.77 23.32 10.71
C THR A 22 -16.00 23.75 9.26
N LYS A 23 -16.18 25.05 8.97
CA LYS A 23 -16.22 25.56 7.59
C LYS A 23 -14.89 25.41 6.86
N ILE A 24 -13.75 25.60 7.53
CA ILE A 24 -12.42 25.38 6.96
C ILE A 24 -12.18 23.88 6.74
N GLU A 25 -12.68 23.01 7.60
CA GLU A 25 -12.63 21.55 7.47
C GLU A 25 -13.58 21.05 6.38
N GLU A 26 -14.76 21.66 6.20
CA GLU A 26 -15.69 21.41 5.09
C GLU A 26 -15.18 21.98 3.75
N VAL A 27 -14.46 23.10 3.76
CA VAL A 27 -13.79 23.64 2.56
C VAL A 27 -12.51 22.86 2.25
N ARG A 28 -11.76 22.39 3.27
CA ARG A 28 -10.61 21.48 3.10
C ARG A 28 -11.03 20.08 2.69
N SER A 29 -12.22 19.61 3.09
CA SER A 29 -12.78 18.37 2.58
C SER A 29 -13.23 18.51 1.10
N CYS A 30 -13.40 19.74 0.62
CA CYS A 30 -13.90 20.02 -0.73
C CYS A 30 -12.86 20.53 -1.75
N GLU A 31 -11.70 21.12 -1.37
CA GLU A 31 -10.73 21.60 -2.38
C GLU A 31 -9.24 21.33 -2.07
N LYS A 32 -8.71 20.30 -2.75
CA LYS A 32 -7.61 20.39 -3.74
C LYS A 32 -6.27 21.06 -3.40
N LEU A 33 -5.92 21.25 -2.14
CA LEU A 33 -4.58 21.71 -1.74
C LEU A 33 -4.05 20.78 -0.64
N LEU A 34 -3.41 19.64 -0.96
CA LEU A 34 -1.94 19.55 -0.79
C LEU A 34 -1.26 18.33 -1.45
N PHE A 35 -1.92 17.54 -2.30
CA PHE A 35 -1.24 16.42 -2.97
C PHE A 35 -1.69 16.30 -4.43
N MET A 36 -0.82 16.72 -5.35
CA MET A 36 -1.01 16.71 -6.81
C MET A 36 -1.12 15.31 -7.45
N ASN A 37 -1.74 14.32 -6.79
CA ASN A 37 -2.11 13.03 -7.38
C ASN A 37 -3.35 12.40 -6.68
N LYS A 38 -4.23 13.21 -6.04
CA LYS A 38 -5.48 12.72 -5.39
C LYS A 38 -6.67 12.41 -6.31
N GLU A 39 -6.54 12.59 -7.62
CA GLU A 39 -7.69 12.46 -8.54
C GLU A 39 -8.03 11.00 -8.95
N ASN A 40 -7.21 10.00 -8.59
CA ASN A 40 -7.42 8.58 -8.96
C ASN A 40 -7.60 7.64 -7.76
N PHE A 41 -8.11 8.13 -6.63
CA PHE A 41 -8.30 7.32 -5.44
C PHE A 41 -9.59 6.51 -5.44
N HIS A 42 -9.48 5.26 -5.00
CA HIS A 42 -10.61 4.50 -4.51
C HIS A 42 -10.56 4.45 -2.99
N TYR A 43 -11.64 4.93 -2.36
CA TYR A 43 -11.90 4.63 -0.97
C TYR A 43 -12.31 3.17 -0.87
N CYS A 44 -11.61 2.44 0.00
CA CYS A 44 -11.96 1.07 0.31
C CYS A 44 -13.21 1.09 1.18
N VAL A 45 -14.28 0.46 0.70
CA VAL A 45 -15.53 0.35 1.45
C VAL A 45 -15.35 -0.75 2.49
N LEU A 46 -15.57 -0.44 3.76
CA LEU A 46 -15.67 -1.46 4.79
C LEU A 46 -16.95 -2.28 4.55
N GLU A 47 -16.81 -3.58 4.33
CA GLU A 47 -17.97 -4.47 4.27
C GLU A 47 -18.66 -4.50 5.63
N LYS A 48 -19.96 -4.21 5.62
CA LYS A 48 -20.81 -4.30 6.81
C LYS A 48 -21.21 -5.75 7.01
N ASP A 49 -20.28 -6.59 7.46
CA ASP A 49 -20.68 -7.88 7.99
C ASP A 49 -21.50 -7.65 9.27
N LYS A 50 -22.75 -8.14 9.26
CA LYS A 50 -23.72 -7.96 10.34
C LYS A 50 -23.26 -8.60 11.66
N ASN A 51 -22.29 -9.51 11.61
CA ASN A 51 -21.72 -10.17 12.77
C ASN A 51 -20.63 -9.33 13.47
N ILE A 52 -20.19 -8.23 12.86
CA ILE A 52 -19.14 -7.38 13.43
C ILE A 52 -19.75 -6.45 14.47
N GLN A 53 -19.43 -6.71 15.73
CA GLN A 53 -19.88 -5.89 16.85
C GLN A 53 -18.95 -4.68 17.06
N ALA A 54 -19.53 -3.56 17.49
CA ALA A 54 -18.75 -2.43 18.00
C ALA A 54 -18.24 -2.75 19.41
N ASP A 55 -16.92 -2.77 19.58
CA ASP A 55 -16.20 -3.05 20.83
C ASP A 55 -15.37 -1.86 21.32
N LEU A 56 -15.32 -0.78 20.54
CA LEU A 56 -14.61 0.46 20.89
C LEU A 56 -15.57 1.52 21.38
N MET A 57 -15.08 2.32 22.33
CA MET A 57 -15.77 3.50 22.84
C MET A 57 -15.12 4.76 22.27
N PRO A 58 -15.90 5.77 21.82
CA PRO A 58 -15.31 7.06 21.45
C PRO A 58 -14.42 7.61 22.57
N GLY A 59 -13.22 8.07 22.20
CA GLY A 59 -12.20 8.53 23.13
C GLY A 59 -11.33 7.45 23.76
N SER A 60 -11.57 6.16 23.52
CA SER A 60 -10.77 5.09 24.13
C SER A 60 -9.42 4.86 23.46
N ASP A 61 -9.23 5.33 22.23
CA ASP A 61 -8.00 5.22 21.45
C ASP A 61 -7.90 6.39 20.45
N PHE A 62 -6.85 6.42 19.64
CA PHE A 62 -6.73 7.29 18.47
C PHE A 62 -6.70 6.47 17.17
N VAL A 63 -7.12 7.11 16.08
CA VAL A 63 -6.93 6.60 14.71
C VAL A 63 -5.79 7.39 14.09
N MET A 64 -4.85 6.69 13.47
CA MET A 64 -3.72 7.28 12.77
C MET A 64 -3.78 6.95 11.28
N ASN A 65 -3.61 7.97 10.44
CA ASN A 65 -3.52 7.81 9.00
C ASN A 65 -2.04 7.69 8.59
N ILE A 66 -1.70 6.60 7.91
CA ILE A 66 -0.35 6.32 7.44
C ILE A 66 -0.37 6.25 5.91
N TYR A 67 0.43 7.11 5.28
CA TYR A 67 0.56 7.14 3.82
C TYR A 67 1.76 6.34 3.39
N LEU A 68 1.58 5.49 2.38
CA LEU A 68 2.67 4.81 1.68
C LEU A 68 2.72 5.26 0.24
N TYR A 69 3.94 5.48 -0.24
CA TYR A 69 4.23 5.80 -1.63
C TYR A 69 4.67 4.56 -2.39
N LYS A 70 4.60 4.61 -3.72
CA LYS A 70 5.12 3.57 -4.61
C LYS A 70 6.62 3.39 -4.37
N PRO A 71 7.16 2.18 -4.60
CA PRO A 71 8.58 1.97 -4.40
C PRO A 71 9.36 2.87 -5.34
N PHE A 72 10.43 3.46 -4.85
CA PHE A 72 11.32 4.30 -5.65
C PHE A 72 12.52 3.47 -6.09
N SER A 73 13.01 3.70 -7.31
CA SER A 73 14.23 3.06 -7.78
C SER A 73 15.34 4.09 -7.82
N TYR A 74 16.30 3.96 -6.90
CA TYR A 74 17.47 4.83 -6.92
C TYR A 74 18.46 4.35 -7.99
N SER A 75 18.35 4.88 -9.21
CA SER A 75 19.30 4.63 -10.30
C SER A 75 20.32 5.77 -10.40
N PHE A 76 21.59 5.48 -10.07
CA PHE A 76 22.71 6.42 -10.20
C PHE A 76 22.95 6.88 -11.66
N LEU A 77 22.44 6.14 -12.64
CA LEU A 77 22.68 6.39 -14.07
C LEU A 77 21.68 7.39 -14.67
N THR A 78 20.52 7.58 -14.05
CA THR A 78 19.45 8.45 -14.57
C THR A 78 19.31 9.71 -13.72
N LYS A 79 20.24 10.65 -13.88
CA LYS A 79 20.33 11.90 -13.10
C LYS A 79 19.12 12.85 -13.20
N ASN A 80 18.17 12.65 -14.12
CA ASN A 80 17.25 13.73 -14.56
C ASN A 80 15.75 13.38 -14.63
N TYR A 81 15.26 12.35 -13.97
CA TYR A 81 13.82 12.27 -13.70
C TYR A 81 13.59 12.49 -12.20
N PRO A 82 12.91 13.57 -11.78
CA PRO A 82 12.31 13.56 -10.47
C PRO A 82 11.25 12.45 -10.55
N GLU A 83 11.58 11.25 -10.05
CA GLU A 83 10.56 10.26 -9.74
C GLU A 83 9.60 10.96 -8.78
N LYS A 84 8.50 11.49 -9.32
CA LYS A 84 7.48 12.13 -8.51
C LYS A 84 7.02 11.06 -7.54
N PHE A 85 7.14 11.31 -6.23
CA PHE A 85 6.58 10.43 -5.22
C PHE A 85 5.11 10.17 -5.54
N ARG A 86 4.81 8.96 -6.02
CA ARG A 86 3.46 8.56 -6.37
C ARG A 86 2.86 7.91 -5.15
N PHE A 87 1.84 8.54 -4.59
CA PHE A 87 1.09 7.92 -3.51
C PHE A 87 0.59 6.53 -3.96
N SER A 88 0.69 5.56 -3.07
CA SER A 88 0.24 4.19 -3.28
C SER A 88 -1.04 3.91 -2.50
N GLN A 89 -1.02 4.12 -1.19
CA GLN A 89 -2.09 3.73 -0.28
C GLN A 89 -2.10 4.54 1.01
N GLU A 90 -3.26 4.64 1.62
CA GLU A 90 -3.51 5.21 2.94
C GLU A 90 -4.13 4.12 3.82
N ILE A 91 -3.48 3.89 4.95
CA ILE A 91 -3.84 2.87 5.93
C ILE A 91 -4.24 3.58 7.22
N GLN A 92 -5.31 3.11 7.84
CA GLN A 92 -5.74 3.56 9.16
C GLN A 92 -5.48 2.51 10.21
N MET A 93 -4.93 2.95 11.33
CA MET A 93 -4.58 2.08 12.45
C MET A 93 -5.01 2.69 13.77
N LEU A 94 -5.31 1.83 14.74
CA LEU A 94 -5.48 2.22 16.14
C LEU A 94 -4.12 2.28 16.84
N GLY A 95 -4.05 3.02 17.95
CA GLY A 95 -2.85 3.06 18.77
C GLY A 95 -2.41 1.68 19.28
N LYS A 96 -3.36 0.78 19.55
CA LYS A 96 -3.05 -0.59 20.00
C LYS A 96 -2.50 -1.51 18.91
N ASN A 97 -2.63 -1.17 17.63
CA ASN A 97 -2.17 -2.02 16.55
C ASN A 97 -0.64 -2.08 16.48
N THR A 98 -0.10 -3.21 16.02
CA THR A 98 1.35 -3.46 15.93
C THR A 98 1.93 -3.12 14.55
N LEU A 99 3.25 -2.95 14.48
CA LEU A 99 3.94 -2.79 13.19
C LEU A 99 3.85 -4.05 12.31
N THR A 100 3.69 -5.24 12.89
CA THR A 100 3.42 -6.45 12.10
C THR A 100 2.06 -6.41 11.41
N GLU A 101 1.02 -5.90 12.10
CA GLU A 101 -0.30 -5.68 11.49
C GLU A 101 -0.22 -4.65 10.36
N LEU A 102 0.57 -3.58 10.52
CA LEU A 102 0.85 -2.63 9.43
C LEU A 102 1.51 -3.33 8.23
N ARG A 103 2.57 -4.10 8.46
CA ARG A 103 3.27 -4.85 7.40
C ARG A 103 2.37 -5.85 6.68
N ASP A 104 1.43 -6.46 7.38
CA ASP A 104 0.54 -7.45 6.79
C ASP A 104 -0.47 -6.84 5.83
N ILE A 105 -0.99 -5.64 6.14
CA ILE A 105 -1.97 -4.94 5.29
C ILE A 105 -1.35 -4.15 4.13
N ILE A 106 -0.05 -3.82 4.19
CA ILE A 106 0.63 -3.12 3.08
C ILE A 106 0.50 -3.93 1.79
N ASN A 107 -0.05 -3.28 0.76
CA ASN A 107 -0.17 -3.85 -0.58
C ASN A 107 0.95 -3.33 -1.48
N CYS A 108 1.95 -4.18 -1.76
CA CYS A 108 2.98 -3.92 -2.77
C CYS A 108 2.83 -4.88 -3.96
N ILE A 109 3.17 -4.40 -5.17
CA ILE A 109 3.19 -5.25 -6.36
C ILE A 109 4.29 -6.30 -6.29
N SER A 110 5.44 -5.96 -5.68
CA SER A 110 6.56 -6.88 -5.46
C SER A 110 6.14 -8.08 -4.62
N ASP A 111 5.13 -7.96 -3.75
CA ASP A 111 4.61 -9.09 -2.95
C ASP A 111 3.84 -10.13 -3.75
N THR A 112 3.36 -9.76 -4.94
CA THR A 112 2.42 -10.58 -5.73
C THR A 112 3.11 -11.78 -6.34
N GLY A 113 4.27 -11.56 -6.95
CA GLY A 113 5.00 -12.64 -7.60
C GLY A 113 6.37 -12.20 -8.11
N LEU A 114 7.18 -13.20 -8.37
CA LEU A 114 8.58 -13.07 -8.75
C LEU A 114 8.71 -12.84 -10.24
N GLN A 115 9.46 -11.81 -10.63
CA GLN A 115 9.79 -11.57 -12.03
C GLN A 115 10.92 -12.50 -12.49
N ALA A 116 10.61 -13.80 -12.56
CA ALA A 116 11.51 -14.81 -13.12
C ALA A 116 11.20 -15.07 -14.59
N GLU A 117 12.24 -15.34 -15.38
CA GLU A 117 12.07 -15.73 -16.78
C GLU A 117 11.42 -17.12 -16.88
N VAL A 118 10.53 -17.29 -17.85
CA VAL A 118 9.87 -18.55 -18.16
C VAL A 118 9.99 -18.90 -19.64
N ASP A 119 9.84 -20.18 -19.96
CA ASP A 119 9.96 -20.66 -21.34
C ASP A 119 8.69 -20.49 -22.16
N SER A 120 7.52 -20.63 -21.55
CA SER A 120 6.24 -20.64 -22.26
C SER A 120 5.13 -19.95 -21.45
N PRO A 121 4.13 -19.35 -22.13
CA PRO A 121 2.90 -18.89 -21.48
C PRO A 121 2.09 -20.02 -20.83
N THR A 122 2.37 -21.27 -21.17
CA THR A 122 1.71 -22.46 -20.61
C THR A 122 2.47 -23.09 -19.45
N SER A 123 3.65 -22.56 -19.10
CA SER A 123 4.43 -23.05 -17.97
C SER A 123 3.67 -22.84 -16.66
N ASP A 124 3.83 -23.78 -15.72
CA ASP A 124 3.28 -23.60 -14.37
C ASP A 124 4.08 -22.50 -13.63
N ILE A 125 3.42 -21.37 -13.40
CA ILE A 125 3.97 -20.20 -12.70
C ILE A 125 3.50 -20.12 -11.24
N SER A 126 2.84 -21.14 -10.70
CA SER A 126 2.34 -21.15 -9.31
C SER A 126 3.45 -20.87 -8.29
N HIS A 127 4.62 -21.45 -8.50
CA HIS A 127 5.81 -21.26 -7.65
C HIS A 127 6.42 -19.84 -7.71
N LEU A 128 6.01 -19.03 -8.70
CA LEU A 128 6.40 -17.63 -8.83
C LEU A 128 5.38 -16.69 -8.16
N GLN A 129 4.18 -17.18 -7.83
CA GLN A 129 3.20 -16.44 -7.06
C GLN A 129 3.63 -16.42 -5.58
N LYS A 130 3.20 -15.40 -4.83
CA LYS A 130 3.46 -15.25 -3.37
C LYS A 130 4.92 -14.92 -3.03
N ALA A 131 5.46 -13.88 -3.67
CA ALA A 131 6.80 -13.38 -3.37
C ALA A 131 6.98 -13.01 -1.88
N LYS A 132 5.96 -12.44 -1.23
CA LYS A 132 5.95 -12.12 0.22
C LYS A 132 6.18 -13.34 1.12
N GLU A 133 5.67 -14.51 0.71
CA GLU A 133 5.91 -15.76 1.45
C GLU A 133 7.33 -16.26 1.21
N LYS A 134 7.85 -16.16 -0.02
CA LYS A 134 9.20 -16.63 -0.34
C LYS A 134 10.29 -15.74 0.24
N TYR A 135 10.10 -14.43 0.25
CA TYR A 135 11.04 -13.43 0.78
C TYR A 135 10.38 -12.66 1.94
N PRO A 136 10.34 -13.26 3.14
CA PRO A 136 9.57 -12.71 4.26
C PRO A 136 10.25 -11.53 4.96
N SER A 137 11.52 -11.25 4.68
CA SER A 137 12.25 -10.17 5.34
C SER A 137 11.63 -8.80 5.03
N ALA A 138 11.35 -8.04 6.08
CA ALA A 138 10.87 -6.67 5.99
C ALA A 138 11.35 -5.87 7.21
N SER A 139 11.48 -4.55 7.05
CA SER A 139 11.89 -3.65 8.12
C SER A 139 11.23 -2.28 7.96
N PHE A 140 10.82 -1.67 9.07
CA PHE A 140 10.51 -0.25 9.11
C PHE A 140 11.67 0.51 9.73
N PHE A 141 12.15 1.56 9.06
CA PHE A 141 13.11 2.48 9.64
C PHE A 141 12.38 3.72 10.16
N ILE A 142 12.27 3.82 11.49
CA ILE A 142 11.54 4.90 12.19
C ILE A 142 12.44 5.49 13.26
N ASP A 143 12.74 6.79 13.13
CA ASP A 143 13.51 7.60 14.09
C ASP A 143 14.83 6.94 14.56
N GLY A 144 15.59 6.38 13.61
CA GLY A 144 16.91 5.79 13.86
C GLY A 144 16.87 4.31 14.28
N VAL A 145 15.68 3.72 14.35
CA VAL A 145 15.50 2.31 14.71
C VAL A 145 14.97 1.52 13.52
N PHE A 146 15.64 0.40 13.21
CA PHE A 146 15.15 -0.62 12.29
C PHE A 146 14.28 -1.62 13.03
N TYR A 147 12.98 -1.58 12.79
CA TYR A 147 12.02 -2.54 13.30
C TYR A 147 11.90 -3.70 12.31
N ASN A 148 12.57 -4.82 12.59
CA ASN A 148 12.69 -5.96 11.67
C ASN A 148 11.58 -7.00 11.91
N ASP A 149 11.03 -7.58 10.83
CA ASP A 149 10.07 -8.67 10.92
C ASP A 149 10.79 -10.01 10.97
N MET A 150 10.92 -10.54 12.18
CA MET A 150 11.60 -11.80 12.45
C MET A 150 10.62 -12.96 12.72
N ARG A 151 9.33 -12.83 12.35
CA ARG A 151 8.33 -13.89 12.54
C ARG A 151 8.64 -15.17 11.77
N SER A 152 9.33 -15.06 10.63
CA SER A 152 9.72 -16.21 9.83
C SER A 152 11.14 -16.65 10.18
N PRO A 153 11.42 -17.96 10.34
CA PRO A 153 12.79 -18.45 10.49
C PRO A 153 13.64 -18.23 9.23
N ARG A 154 13.03 -17.89 8.09
CA ARG A 154 13.72 -17.54 6.84
C ARG A 154 13.92 -16.02 6.68
N ALA A 155 13.47 -15.22 7.64
CA ALA A 155 13.72 -13.79 7.62
C ALA A 155 15.21 -13.52 7.83
N ILE A 156 15.73 -12.57 7.05
CA ILE A 156 17.09 -12.08 7.11
C ILE A 156 17.02 -10.66 7.63
N ASP A 157 17.82 -10.36 8.64
CA ASP A 157 17.97 -9.01 9.15
C ASP A 157 18.82 -8.18 8.18
N TYR A 158 18.18 -7.26 7.45
CA TYR A 158 18.87 -6.34 6.55
C TYR A 158 19.56 -5.18 7.27
N SER A 159 19.13 -4.88 8.49
CA SER A 159 19.59 -3.70 9.24
C SER A 159 21.04 -3.80 9.68
N GLU A 160 21.55 -5.01 9.94
CA GLU A 160 22.91 -5.20 10.46
C GLU A 160 23.97 -4.58 9.54
N GLU A 161 23.90 -4.87 8.24
CA GLU A 161 24.85 -4.33 7.26
C GLU A 161 24.66 -2.83 7.03
N ILE A 162 23.42 -2.34 7.10
CA ILE A 162 23.10 -0.92 6.97
C ILE A 162 23.64 -0.13 8.17
N ILE A 163 23.48 -0.66 9.38
CA ILE A 163 24.00 -0.06 10.63
C ILE A 163 25.54 0.03 10.56
N LYS A 164 26.22 -1.09 10.24
CA LYS A 164 27.69 -1.11 10.07
C LYS A 164 28.16 -0.10 9.02
N TRP A 165 27.46 -0.02 7.88
CA TRP A 165 27.78 0.95 6.84
C TRP A 165 27.61 2.40 7.33
N ALA A 166 26.52 2.69 8.05
CA ALA A 166 26.21 4.03 8.57
C ALA A 166 27.24 4.49 9.61
N GLU A 167 27.67 3.60 10.50
CA GLU A 167 28.73 3.85 11.48
C GLU A 167 30.06 4.19 10.80
N ASN A 168 30.48 3.36 9.83
CA ASN A 168 31.71 3.58 9.07
C ASN A 168 31.70 4.90 8.29
N ARG A 169 30.52 5.32 7.83
CA ARG A 169 30.33 6.57 7.07
C ARG A 169 30.01 7.78 7.94
N LYS A 170 29.86 7.60 9.26
CA LYS A 170 29.47 8.66 10.21
C LYS A 170 28.15 9.37 9.81
N VAL A 171 27.21 8.61 9.27
CA VAL A 171 25.89 9.11 8.85
C VAL A 171 24.97 9.29 10.07
N GLY A 172 25.06 8.37 11.02
CA GLY A 172 24.27 8.38 12.25
C GLY A 172 24.48 7.09 13.03
N THR A 173 24.02 7.09 14.28
CA THR A 173 23.94 5.89 15.11
C THR A 173 22.53 5.33 14.99
N PHE A 174 22.44 4.09 14.51
CA PHE A 174 21.17 3.40 14.31
C PHE A 174 21.13 2.13 15.14
N THR A 175 19.93 1.68 15.50
CA THR A 175 19.71 0.44 16.24
C THR A 175 18.67 -0.43 15.54
N SER A 176 18.50 -1.67 16.00
CA SER A 176 17.45 -2.56 15.52
C SER A 176 16.65 -3.16 16.67
N ALA A 177 15.40 -3.52 16.38
CA ALA A 177 14.47 -4.18 17.30
C ALA A 177 13.50 -5.08 16.53
N ASP A 178 12.92 -6.08 17.19
CA ASP A 178 11.84 -6.88 16.62
C ASP A 178 10.55 -6.04 16.55
N MET A 179 9.89 -6.00 15.40
CA MET A 179 8.65 -5.25 15.21
C MET A 179 7.41 -5.92 15.83
N GLN A 180 7.46 -7.22 16.19
CA GLN A 180 6.31 -8.02 16.63
C GLN A 180 5.54 -7.44 17.81
N THR A 181 6.24 -6.85 18.77
CA THR A 181 5.65 -6.33 20.01
C THR A 181 5.46 -4.82 19.99
N ILE A 182 5.89 -4.15 18.91
CA ILE A 182 5.90 -2.70 18.81
C ILE A 182 4.53 -2.22 18.36
N ARG A 183 3.86 -1.49 19.26
CA ARG A 183 2.56 -0.87 19.02
C ARG A 183 2.69 0.56 18.55
N LEU A 184 1.71 1.03 17.80
CA LEU A 184 1.69 2.39 17.29
C LEU A 184 1.71 3.44 18.41
N ASN A 185 0.99 3.18 19.52
CA ASN A 185 0.98 4.04 20.69
C ASN A 185 2.26 4.01 21.55
N SER A 186 3.23 3.15 21.21
CA SER A 186 4.56 3.14 21.82
C SER A 186 5.57 3.98 21.04
N LEU A 187 5.20 4.41 19.81
CA LEU A 187 6.03 5.25 18.97
C LEU A 187 5.73 6.73 19.24
N SER A 188 6.70 7.60 18.93
CA SER A 188 6.53 9.06 18.97
C SER A 188 6.95 9.68 17.63
N PRO A 189 6.26 9.33 16.53
CA PRO A 189 6.67 9.77 15.21
C PRO A 189 6.44 11.26 14.99
N ARG A 190 7.19 11.82 14.06
CA ARG A 190 6.97 13.18 13.55
C ARG A 190 5.98 13.14 12.40
N PHE A 191 4.82 13.76 12.57
CA PHE A 191 3.83 13.87 11.50
C PHE A 191 4.40 14.60 10.28
N GLY A 192 4.13 14.05 9.10
CA GLY A 192 4.64 14.57 7.82
C GLY A 192 6.11 14.25 7.54
N TYR A 193 6.83 13.60 8.45
CA TYR A 193 8.23 13.19 8.22
C TYR A 193 8.31 11.90 7.41
N PRO A 194 9.24 11.78 6.43
CA PRO A 194 9.42 10.57 5.64
C PRO A 194 10.19 9.50 6.41
N TYR A 195 9.56 8.35 6.56
CA TYR A 195 10.11 7.10 7.08
C TYR A 195 10.23 6.07 5.96
N VAL A 196 10.93 4.96 6.20
CA VAL A 196 11.16 3.93 5.18
C VAL A 196 10.54 2.61 5.59
N TYR A 197 9.82 1.97 4.66
CA TYR A 197 9.46 0.56 4.71
C TYR A 197 10.26 -0.18 3.64
N LEU A 198 11.12 -1.09 4.06
CA LEU A 198 11.95 -1.93 3.20
C LEU A 198 11.44 -3.37 3.25
N HIS A 199 11.28 -4.01 2.09
CA HIS A 199 10.99 -5.44 2.03
C HIS A 199 11.61 -6.08 0.78
N GLN A 200 11.75 -7.40 0.81
CA GLN A 200 12.35 -8.21 -0.28
C GLN A 200 13.77 -7.81 -0.71
N GLY A 201 14.48 -7.01 0.09
CA GLY A 201 15.88 -6.65 -0.09
C GLY A 201 16.12 -5.32 -0.78
N ASP A 202 15.30 -4.94 -1.76
CA ASP A 202 15.48 -3.72 -2.56
C ASP A 202 14.18 -2.93 -2.81
N CYS A 203 13.04 -3.38 -2.27
CA CYS A 203 11.77 -2.68 -2.43
C CYS A 203 11.57 -1.67 -1.29
N GLU A 204 11.99 -0.43 -1.53
CA GLU A 204 11.93 0.67 -0.58
C GLU A 204 10.71 1.58 -0.83
N HIS A 205 9.88 1.73 0.21
CA HIS A 205 8.73 2.61 0.19
C HIS A 205 8.94 3.75 1.19
N ILE A 206 8.61 4.97 0.76
CA ILE A 206 8.40 6.07 1.72
C ILE A 206 7.08 5.85 2.43
N MET A 207 7.13 5.90 3.76
CA MET A 207 6.00 5.86 4.67
C MET A 207 5.93 7.19 5.43
N VAL A 208 4.74 7.73 5.63
CA VAL A 208 4.52 8.97 6.38
C VAL A 208 3.37 8.78 7.34
N PHE A 209 3.60 9.06 8.63
CA PHE A 209 2.51 9.28 9.58
C PHE A 209 1.89 10.63 9.22
N ALA A 210 0.72 10.64 8.60
CA ALA A 210 0.15 11.83 7.97
C ALA A 210 -0.57 12.71 9.00
N ASP A 211 -1.45 12.11 9.78
CA ASP A 211 -2.18 12.75 10.86
C ASP A 211 -2.71 11.68 11.84
N ALA A 212 -3.31 12.14 12.93
CA ALA A 212 -4.05 11.31 13.86
C ALA A 212 -5.18 12.10 14.51
N HIS A 213 -6.25 11.41 14.88
CA HIS A 213 -7.36 11.99 15.63
C HIS A 213 -7.84 11.04 16.73
N ILE A 214 -8.45 11.60 17.77
CA ILE A 214 -9.09 10.81 18.82
C ILE A 214 -10.27 10.06 18.21
N LEU A 215 -10.42 8.77 18.53
CA LEU A 215 -11.52 7.93 18.04
C LEU A 215 -12.88 8.57 18.37
N THR A 216 -13.70 8.80 17.36
CA THR A 216 -15.03 9.44 17.47
C THR A 216 -16.16 8.46 17.18
N ALA A 217 -17.40 8.86 17.45
CA ALA A 217 -18.59 8.08 17.10
C ALA A 217 -18.81 7.93 15.57
N ASN A 218 -18.14 8.74 14.75
CA ASN A 218 -18.22 8.66 13.29
C ASN A 218 -17.16 7.72 12.68
N ASP A 219 -16.20 7.27 13.48
CA ASP A 219 -15.19 6.31 13.05
C ASP A 219 -15.73 4.88 13.06
N CYS A 220 -14.95 3.94 12.51
CA CYS A 220 -15.23 2.53 12.72
C CYS A 220 -14.98 2.20 14.20
N LEU A 221 -16.02 1.74 14.90
CA LEU A 221 -15.98 1.36 16.31
C LEU A 221 -15.75 -0.14 16.55
N SER A 222 -15.33 -0.86 15.51
CA SER A 222 -15.02 -2.29 15.58
C SER A 222 -13.53 -2.48 15.40
N SER A 223 -12.84 -2.84 16.47
CA SER A 223 -11.39 -2.88 16.49
C SER A 223 -10.79 -3.95 15.60
N GLN A 224 -11.54 -5.03 15.35
CA GLN A 224 -11.17 -6.08 14.39
C GLN A 224 -11.11 -5.61 12.93
N LEU A 225 -11.67 -4.44 12.61
CA LEU A 225 -11.56 -3.82 11.29
C LEU A 225 -10.33 -2.93 11.14
N TYR A 226 -9.47 -2.85 12.17
CA TYR A 226 -8.18 -2.18 12.09
C TYR A 226 -7.02 -3.19 12.19
N PRO A 227 -5.90 -2.97 11.47
CA PRO A 227 -5.70 -1.88 10.51
C PRO A 227 -6.60 -2.04 9.28
N ARG A 228 -6.96 -0.93 8.63
CA ARG A 228 -7.71 -0.94 7.36
C ARG A 228 -7.01 -0.18 6.26
N MET A 229 -7.12 -0.71 5.04
CA MET A 229 -6.90 0.06 3.84
C MET A 229 -8.03 1.09 3.74
N TYR A 230 -7.72 2.37 3.75
CA TYR A 230 -8.72 3.44 3.64
C TYR A 230 -8.81 3.98 2.22
N ALA A 231 -7.67 4.19 1.58
CA ALA A 231 -7.61 4.56 0.17
C ALA A 231 -6.44 3.90 -0.54
N MET A 232 -6.61 3.59 -1.82
CA MET A 232 -5.53 3.09 -2.66
C MET A 232 -5.57 3.67 -4.07
N ASN A 233 -4.39 3.81 -4.67
CA ASN A 233 -4.24 4.29 -6.03
C ASN A 233 -4.74 3.23 -7.03
N ARG A 234 -5.60 3.63 -7.98
CA ARG A 234 -6.01 2.77 -9.10
C ARG A 234 -4.78 2.26 -9.85
N GLY A 235 -4.56 0.97 -9.82
CA GLY A 235 -3.74 0.33 -10.84
C GLY A 235 -4.51 0.29 -12.13
N VAL A 236 -3.83 0.65 -13.21
CA VAL A 236 -4.35 0.47 -14.55
C VAL A 236 -3.75 -0.81 -15.08
N SER A 237 -4.59 -1.76 -15.47
CA SER A 237 -4.16 -2.92 -16.23
C SER A 237 -3.53 -2.46 -17.54
N VAL A 238 -2.28 -2.85 -17.77
CA VAL A 238 -1.62 -2.60 -19.06
C VAL A 238 -2.32 -3.45 -20.11
N MET A 239 -2.84 -2.85 -21.17
CA MET A 239 -3.48 -3.58 -22.27
C MET A 239 -2.42 -4.23 -23.17
N CYS A 240 -2.78 -5.37 -23.78
CA CYS A 240 -1.93 -6.06 -24.74
C CYS A 240 -1.59 -5.15 -25.91
N TYR A 241 -0.30 -4.97 -26.20
CA TYR A 241 0.18 -4.12 -27.29
C TYR A 241 -0.33 -4.56 -28.67
N MET A 242 -0.47 -5.87 -28.90
CA MET A 242 -0.87 -6.39 -30.22
C MET A 242 -2.37 -6.28 -30.49
N CYS A 243 -3.23 -6.66 -29.53
CA CYS A 243 -4.68 -6.69 -29.77
C CYS A 243 -5.43 -5.51 -29.15
N ASN A 244 -4.87 -4.87 -28.12
CA ASN A 244 -5.52 -3.83 -27.33
C ASN A 244 -6.92 -4.20 -26.75
N ILE A 245 -7.24 -5.50 -26.72
CA ILE A 245 -8.54 -6.03 -26.26
C ILE A 245 -8.42 -6.68 -24.88
N HIS A 246 -7.34 -7.41 -24.64
CA HIS A 246 -7.13 -8.12 -23.37
C HIS A 246 -6.03 -7.46 -22.56
N ALA A 247 -6.15 -7.51 -21.23
CA ALA A 247 -5.06 -7.12 -20.33
C ALA A 247 -3.81 -7.98 -20.61
N ALA A 248 -2.65 -7.37 -20.52
CA ALA A 248 -1.38 -8.06 -20.64
C ALA A 248 -1.16 -8.96 -19.43
N GLN A 249 -0.59 -10.12 -19.69
CA GLN A 249 -0.21 -11.14 -18.71
C GLN A 249 1.28 -11.46 -18.80
N TRP A 250 1.95 -10.96 -19.84
CA TRP A 250 3.33 -11.27 -20.17
C TRP A 250 4.08 -10.01 -20.53
N LEU A 251 5.30 -9.93 -20.03
CA LEU A 251 6.31 -8.96 -20.42
C LEU A 251 7.36 -9.68 -21.27
N ILE A 252 7.55 -9.21 -22.50
CA ILE A 252 8.58 -9.72 -23.41
C ILE A 252 9.72 -8.72 -23.49
N LYS A 253 10.95 -9.19 -23.35
CA LYS A 253 12.16 -8.38 -23.54
C LYS A 253 13.08 -8.93 -24.63
N HIS A 254 13.76 -8.00 -25.31
CA HIS A 254 14.81 -8.27 -26.30
C HIS A 254 14.38 -9.15 -27.47
N TYR A 255 13.14 -8.98 -27.95
CA TYR A 255 12.64 -9.75 -29.08
C TYR A 255 12.75 -8.97 -30.39
N ALA A 256 13.62 -9.41 -31.31
CA ALA A 256 13.88 -8.71 -32.58
C ALA A 256 12.64 -8.57 -33.48
N ARG A 257 11.60 -9.40 -33.28
CA ARG A 257 10.34 -9.35 -34.05
C ARG A 257 9.32 -8.36 -33.47
N LEU A 258 9.63 -7.67 -32.38
CA LEU A 258 8.80 -6.62 -31.79
C LEU A 258 9.50 -5.25 -31.91
N PRO A 259 8.73 -4.16 -32.10
CA PRO A 259 9.30 -2.83 -32.35
C PRO A 259 9.93 -2.18 -31.10
N GLN A 260 9.59 -2.67 -29.90
CA GLN A 260 10.07 -2.14 -28.63
C GLN A 260 10.90 -3.19 -27.90
N GLU A 261 11.96 -2.75 -27.21
CA GLU A 261 12.79 -3.64 -26.39
C GLU A 261 12.00 -4.35 -25.29
N THR A 262 10.93 -3.72 -24.81
CA THR A 262 10.03 -4.22 -23.77
C THR A 262 8.60 -4.09 -24.27
N THR A 263 7.85 -5.19 -24.35
CA THR A 263 6.47 -5.20 -24.86
C THR A 263 5.55 -6.03 -23.95
N PHE A 264 4.33 -5.55 -23.70
CA PHE A 264 3.34 -6.22 -22.86
C PHE A 264 2.27 -6.91 -23.71
N LEU A 265 2.04 -8.21 -23.52
CA LEU A 265 1.12 -9.02 -24.32
C LEU A 265 0.19 -9.90 -23.46
N CYS A 266 -1.00 -10.19 -23.98
CA CYS A 266 -1.89 -11.21 -23.40
C CYS A 266 -1.46 -12.62 -23.84
N THR A 267 -1.88 -13.66 -23.11
CA THR A 267 -1.49 -15.05 -23.37
C THR A 267 -1.74 -15.48 -24.82
N LYS A 268 -2.90 -15.14 -25.39
CA LYS A 268 -3.27 -15.51 -26.77
C LYS A 268 -2.32 -14.92 -27.80
N CYS A 269 -2.00 -13.62 -27.68
CA CYS A 269 -1.10 -12.94 -28.59
C CYS A 269 0.33 -13.45 -28.43
N THR A 270 0.79 -13.67 -27.19
CA THR A 270 2.11 -14.26 -26.95
C THR A 270 2.25 -15.62 -27.63
N GLN A 271 1.30 -16.53 -27.43
CA GLN A 271 1.30 -17.86 -28.05
C GLN A 271 1.27 -17.78 -29.58
N SER A 272 0.36 -16.97 -30.15
CA SER A 272 0.18 -16.90 -31.60
C SER A 272 1.35 -16.26 -32.35
N TYR A 273 2.03 -15.28 -31.75
CA TYR A 273 3.07 -14.49 -32.44
C TYR A 273 4.48 -15.00 -32.16
N CYS A 274 4.72 -15.45 -30.92
CA CYS A 274 6.05 -15.78 -30.43
C CYS A 274 6.35 -17.28 -30.49
N TYR A 275 5.34 -18.13 -30.73
CA TYR A 275 5.50 -19.58 -30.73
C TYR A 275 4.91 -20.23 -31.99
N LYS A 276 5.52 -21.32 -32.46
CA LYS A 276 4.97 -22.19 -33.51
C LYS A 276 5.16 -23.64 -33.09
N GLY A 277 4.08 -24.41 -33.02
CA GLY A 277 4.14 -25.80 -32.54
C GLY A 277 4.59 -25.94 -31.08
N GLY A 278 4.46 -24.89 -30.27
CA GLY A 278 4.94 -24.86 -28.88
C GLY A 278 6.39 -24.39 -28.70
N GLU A 279 7.14 -24.19 -29.78
CA GLU A 279 8.53 -23.74 -29.73
C GLU A 279 8.64 -22.21 -29.93
N LYS A 280 9.59 -21.58 -29.21
CA LYS A 280 9.89 -20.15 -29.36
C LYS A 280 10.41 -19.85 -30.77
N ILE A 281 9.86 -18.83 -31.41
CA ILE A 281 10.34 -18.34 -32.71
C ILE A 281 11.41 -17.27 -32.48
N GLY A 282 12.67 -17.67 -32.44
CA GLY A 282 13.80 -16.78 -32.14
C GLY A 282 13.99 -16.53 -30.66
N GLU A 283 14.95 -15.67 -30.33
CA GLU A 283 15.38 -15.43 -28.95
C GLU A 283 14.64 -14.25 -28.33
N PHE A 284 14.09 -14.46 -27.14
CA PHE A 284 13.49 -13.43 -26.30
C PHE A 284 13.33 -13.95 -24.87
N LYS A 285 13.25 -13.00 -23.93
CA LYS A 285 12.95 -13.27 -22.53
C LYS A 285 11.47 -13.04 -22.27
N LEU A 286 10.85 -13.94 -21.53
CA LEU A 286 9.43 -13.91 -21.21
C LEU A 286 9.25 -13.91 -19.69
N TYR A 287 8.50 -12.93 -19.17
CA TYR A 287 8.23 -12.78 -17.74
C TYR A 287 6.72 -12.70 -17.49
N PRO A 288 6.19 -13.35 -16.45
CA PRO A 288 4.80 -13.18 -16.05
C PRO A 288 4.57 -11.78 -15.48
N LEU A 289 3.43 -11.18 -15.82
CA LEU A 289 2.97 -9.93 -15.24
C LEU A 289 1.88 -10.22 -14.19
N PHE A 290 2.23 -10.02 -12.92
CA PHE A 290 1.28 -10.17 -11.82
C PHE A 290 0.55 -8.85 -11.58
N ASN A 291 -0.78 -8.85 -11.75
CA ASN A 291 -1.59 -7.66 -11.56
C ASN A 291 -2.70 -7.91 -10.52
N LYS A 292 -2.53 -7.38 -9.29
CA LYS A 292 -3.46 -7.58 -8.17
C LYS A 292 -4.86 -6.97 -8.34
N PHE A 293 -5.08 -6.14 -9.36
CA PHE A 293 -6.36 -5.44 -9.56
C PHE A 293 -7.46 -6.35 -10.11
N VAL A 294 -7.14 -7.56 -10.55
CA VAL A 294 -8.16 -8.51 -11.04
C VAL A 294 -8.84 -9.25 -9.88
N ASP A 295 -8.15 -9.50 -8.76
CA ASP A 295 -8.70 -10.37 -7.70
C ASP A 295 -9.41 -9.62 -6.56
N THR A 296 -9.14 -8.32 -6.39
CA THR A 296 -9.75 -7.51 -5.32
C THR A 296 -11.05 -6.82 -5.71
N CYS A 297 -11.37 -6.74 -7.01
CA CYS A 297 -12.63 -6.20 -7.50
C CYS A 297 -13.70 -7.28 -7.77
N VAL A 298 -13.31 -8.54 -7.98
CA VAL A 298 -14.27 -9.65 -8.20
C VAL A 298 -15.15 -9.87 -6.97
N THR A 299 -14.60 -9.72 -5.77
CA THR A 299 -15.39 -9.77 -4.52
C THR A 299 -16.38 -8.60 -4.38
N ALA A 300 -16.11 -7.45 -5.04
CA ALA A 300 -16.98 -6.27 -5.02
C ALA A 300 -17.99 -6.22 -6.18
N GLU A 301 -17.78 -6.93 -7.28
CA GLU A 301 -18.72 -7.01 -8.41
C GLU A 301 -19.76 -8.12 -8.25
N GLU A 302 -19.41 -9.25 -7.62
CA GLU A 302 -20.37 -10.32 -7.31
C GLU A 302 -21.44 -9.89 -6.28
N SER A 303 -21.17 -8.83 -5.50
CA SER A 303 -22.15 -8.22 -4.58
C SER A 303 -23.07 -7.18 -5.26
N ARG A 304 -22.76 -6.74 -6.49
CA ARG A 304 -23.62 -5.78 -7.22
C ARG A 304 -24.74 -6.45 -8.00
N THR A 305 -24.54 -7.67 -8.48
CA THR A 305 -25.55 -8.42 -9.25
C THR A 305 -26.67 -9.00 -8.39
N SER A 306 -26.54 -9.01 -7.05
CA SER A 306 -27.59 -9.49 -6.13
C SER A 306 -28.47 -8.36 -5.56
N CYS A 307 -28.12 -7.08 -5.73
CA CYS A 307 -28.90 -5.95 -5.20
C CYS A 307 -29.81 -5.25 -6.21
N SER A 308 -29.67 -5.52 -7.51
CA SER A 308 -30.51 -4.90 -8.56
C SER A 308 -31.88 -5.57 -8.77
N ALA A 309 -32.26 -6.56 -7.96
CA ALA A 309 -33.51 -7.32 -8.14
C ALA A 309 -34.65 -7.01 -7.13
N VAL A 310 -34.52 -6.00 -6.26
CA VAL A 310 -35.54 -5.72 -5.21
C VAL A 310 -36.03 -4.26 -5.20
N SER A 311 -36.22 -3.64 -6.36
CA SER A 311 -36.84 -2.30 -6.43
C SER A 311 -37.75 -2.08 -7.65
N ALA A 312 -38.63 -3.05 -7.92
CA ALA A 312 -39.73 -2.85 -8.87
C ALA A 312 -40.96 -3.69 -8.52
N SER A 313 -41.70 -3.32 -7.46
CA SER A 313 -43.14 -3.63 -7.32
C SER A 313 -43.72 -3.03 -6.02
N VAL A 314 -43.92 -1.71 -5.97
CA VAL A 314 -44.99 -1.12 -5.15
C VAL A 314 -45.52 0.09 -5.90
N SER A 315 -46.61 -0.12 -6.65
CA SER A 315 -47.58 0.87 -7.09
C SER A 315 -48.93 0.18 -7.13
#